data_AF-A0A8T3XZ21-F1
#
_entry.id   AF-A0A8T3XZ21-F1
#
_cell.length_a   1.000
_cell.length_b   1.000
_cell.length_c   1.000
_cell.angle_alpha   90.00
_cell.angle_beta   90.00
_cell.angle_gamma   90.00
#
_symmetry.space_group_name_H-M   'P 1'
#
loop_
_entity.id
_entity.type
_entity.pdbx_description
1 polymer ?
#
loop_
_entity_poly.entity_id
_entity_poly.type
_entity_poly.pdbx_seq_one_letter_code
_entity_poly.pdbx_strand_id
1 'polypeptide(L)'
;MAIKGLDRFMGKPIDGALEKLLEGTKIQNAPEPIQPNPNLDFHSASEFWTVGRVPYRNGLYRIDLSKQLLDRGQNHTQDEWSQFSESAKQKGDFYVGNFPLYHALFAALHNLKGDSQIEKDVEAARNFLEKEFHANWLITLTRIKYSKTGKDKVIHNHGMQNCSVVDAEFVGPDEYVEDATNMEPYKALLGTDDKNEINSVYKWLTGRRPYLYRVNSKPDKDREFVAGFVAGSGWAGLGCNWNPSGAGRALGVRAQKI
;
A
#
# COMPACT_ATOMS: atom_id res chain seq x y z
N MET A 1 -16.09 -0.67 20.11
CA MET A 1 -16.23 0.80 20.00
C MET A 1 -16.59 1.09 18.54
N ALA A 2 -17.88 1.33 18.25
CA ALA A 2 -18.34 1.61 16.90
C ALA A 2 -17.96 3.05 16.53
N ILE A 3 -17.21 3.24 15.45
CA ILE A 3 -16.94 4.57 14.89
C ILE A 3 -18.23 5.04 14.20
N LYS A 4 -19.18 5.55 14.99
CA LYS A 4 -20.29 6.36 14.48
C LYS A 4 -19.71 7.72 14.10
N GLY A 5 -19.47 7.93 12.81
CA GLY A 5 -18.99 9.22 12.30
C GLY A 5 -18.28 9.14 10.95
N LEU A 6 -18.85 8.44 9.97
CA LEU A 6 -18.27 8.35 8.61
C LEU A 6 -18.56 9.58 7.74
N ASP A 7 -19.38 10.54 8.19
CA ASP A 7 -19.59 11.82 7.51
C ASP A 7 -18.44 12.84 7.67
N ARG A 8 -17.34 12.48 8.36
CA ARG A 8 -16.28 13.45 8.74
C ARG A 8 -15.05 13.54 7.83
N PHE A 9 -14.97 12.79 6.74
CA PHE A 9 -13.85 12.92 5.81
C PHE A 9 -14.29 13.61 4.53
N MET A 10 -14.41 14.95 4.60
CA MET A 10 -14.49 15.76 3.39
C MET A 10 -13.15 15.69 2.67
N GLY A 11 -13.03 14.77 1.71
CA GLY A 11 -11.87 14.68 0.81
C GLY A 11 -11.57 16.03 0.16
N LYS A 12 -10.29 16.27 -0.16
CA LYS A 12 -9.87 17.51 -0.81
C LYS A 12 -10.47 17.55 -2.22
N PRO A 13 -11.04 18.69 -2.67
CA PRO A 13 -11.28 18.92 -4.08
C PRO A 13 -9.98 18.75 -4.86
N ILE A 14 -10.09 18.25 -6.08
CA ILE A 14 -8.93 18.14 -6.97
C ILE A 14 -8.41 19.53 -7.28
N ASP A 15 -7.10 19.71 -7.13
CA ASP A 15 -6.41 20.91 -7.60
C ASP A 15 -5.81 20.66 -9.00
N GLY A 16 -5.62 21.74 -9.76
CA GLY A 16 -5.11 21.65 -11.14
C GLY A 16 -3.67 21.10 -11.26
N ALA A 17 -2.97 20.85 -10.14
CA ALA A 17 -1.66 20.23 -10.15
C ALA A 17 -1.75 18.72 -10.42
N LEU A 18 -2.76 18.03 -9.85
CA LEU A 18 -2.97 16.61 -10.16
C LEU A 18 -3.39 16.42 -11.62
N GLU A 19 -4.24 17.29 -12.16
CA GLU A 19 -4.66 17.20 -13.57
C GLU A 19 -3.46 17.28 -14.52
N LYS A 20 -2.54 18.24 -14.28
CA LYS A 20 -1.29 18.35 -15.03
C LYS A 20 -0.39 17.12 -14.89
N LEU A 21 -0.34 16.49 -13.71
CA LEU A 21 0.42 15.24 -13.52
C LEU A 21 -0.16 14.10 -14.36
N LEU A 22 -1.50 14.05 -14.47
CA LEU A 22 -2.20 13.00 -15.21
C LEU A 22 -2.09 13.18 -16.73
N GLU A 23 -1.98 14.41 -17.24
CA GLU A 23 -1.88 14.71 -18.69
C GLU A 23 -0.63 14.09 -19.36
N GLY A 24 0.42 13.77 -18.60
CA GLY A 24 1.63 13.11 -19.09
C GLY A 24 1.81 11.64 -18.67
N THR A 25 0.95 11.13 -17.79
CA THR A 25 1.12 9.79 -17.24
C THR A 25 0.41 8.75 -18.10
N LYS A 26 1.16 7.79 -18.66
CA LYS A 26 0.55 6.67 -19.39
C LYS A 26 -0.35 5.88 -18.45
N ILE A 27 -1.63 5.76 -18.80
CA ILE A 27 -2.54 4.81 -18.18
C ILE A 27 -1.97 3.42 -18.43
N GLN A 28 -1.70 2.69 -17.36
CA GLN A 28 -1.23 1.32 -17.46
C GLN A 28 -2.43 0.40 -17.25
N ASN A 29 -2.47 -0.69 -18.02
CA ASN A 29 -3.29 -1.82 -17.62
C ASN A 29 -2.86 -2.24 -16.21
N ALA A 30 -3.81 -2.70 -15.41
CA ALA A 30 -3.48 -3.27 -14.11
C ALA A 30 -2.34 -4.29 -14.29
N PRO A 31 -1.32 -4.28 -13.41
CA PRO A 31 -0.19 -5.18 -13.55
C PRO A 31 -0.68 -6.64 -13.62
N GLU A 32 0.01 -7.47 -14.41
CA GLU A 32 -0.30 -8.89 -14.48
C GLU A 32 -0.14 -9.52 -13.08
N PRO A 33 -1.01 -10.48 -12.70
CA PRO A 33 -0.88 -11.18 -11.43
C PRO A 33 0.49 -11.80 -11.32
N ILE A 34 1.21 -11.46 -10.25
CA ILE A 34 2.59 -11.89 -10.10
C ILE A 34 2.62 -13.27 -9.44
N GLN A 35 3.16 -14.26 -10.15
CA GLN A 35 3.23 -15.63 -9.64
C GLN A 35 4.20 -15.72 -8.45
N PRO A 36 3.90 -16.55 -7.43
CA PRO A 36 4.82 -16.82 -6.32
C PRO A 36 6.16 -17.33 -6.85
N ASN A 37 7.26 -16.79 -6.33
CA ASN A 37 8.60 -17.29 -6.62
C ASN A 37 9.06 -18.22 -5.49
N PRO A 38 9.37 -19.50 -5.76
CA PRO A 38 9.81 -20.43 -4.72
C PRO A 38 11.25 -20.17 -4.24
N ASN A 39 12.02 -19.33 -4.95
CA ASN A 39 13.43 -19.07 -4.65
C ASN A 39 13.64 -17.70 -4.01
N LEU A 40 12.86 -17.36 -2.98
CA LEU A 40 13.08 -16.14 -2.21
C LEU A 40 14.34 -16.27 -1.34
N ASP A 41 15.11 -15.20 -1.23
CA ASP A 41 16.21 -15.09 -0.28
C ASP A 41 15.89 -14.07 0.81
N PHE A 42 16.35 -14.35 2.03
CA PHE A 42 16.10 -13.49 3.18
C PHE A 42 17.39 -13.25 3.98
N HIS A 43 17.63 -12.00 4.36
CA HIS A 43 18.78 -11.62 5.16
C HIS A 43 18.40 -10.56 6.21
N SER A 44 18.92 -10.69 7.43
CA SER A 44 18.69 -9.75 8.52
C SER A 44 19.98 -8.97 8.80
N ALA A 45 19.98 -7.66 8.53
CA ALA A 45 21.03 -6.72 8.92
C ALA A 45 20.66 -5.98 10.22
N SER A 46 21.53 -5.14 10.77
CA SER A 46 21.20 -4.41 12.01
C SER A 46 20.03 -3.45 11.84
N GLU A 47 19.96 -2.73 10.71
CA GLU A 47 18.98 -1.67 10.48
C GLU A 47 17.78 -2.09 9.60
N PHE A 48 17.88 -3.20 8.88
CA PHE A 48 16.86 -3.63 7.93
C PHE A 48 16.83 -5.14 7.73
N TRP A 49 15.71 -5.62 7.20
CA TRP A 49 15.58 -6.96 6.63
C TRP A 49 15.60 -6.85 5.11
N THR A 50 16.28 -7.76 4.42
CA THR A 50 16.30 -7.86 2.96
C THR A 50 15.49 -9.08 2.54
N VAL A 51 14.58 -8.89 1.60
CA VAL A 51 13.90 -9.95 0.87
C VAL A 51 14.32 -9.83 -0.59
N GLY A 52 15.03 -10.82 -1.10
CA GLY A 52 15.45 -10.86 -2.49
C GLY A 52 14.50 -11.65 -3.37
N ARG A 53 14.64 -11.41 -4.69
CA ARG A 53 13.84 -12.04 -5.75
C ARG A 53 12.33 -11.90 -5.56
N VAL A 54 11.90 -10.80 -4.94
CA VAL A 54 10.49 -10.43 -4.75
C VAL A 54 9.89 -10.08 -6.10
N PRO A 55 8.86 -10.81 -6.55
CA PRO A 55 8.16 -10.47 -7.77
C PRO A 55 7.36 -9.17 -7.58
N TYR A 56 7.70 -8.12 -8.34
CA TYR A 56 7.05 -6.81 -8.23
C TYR A 56 7.05 -6.11 -9.60
N ARG A 57 5.88 -5.66 -10.08
CA ARG A 57 5.70 -5.14 -11.45
C ARG A 57 6.23 -6.14 -12.49
N ASN A 58 7.07 -5.70 -13.42
CA ASN A 58 7.62 -6.49 -14.52
C ASN A 58 9.03 -7.02 -14.25
N GLY A 59 9.29 -7.51 -13.03
CA GLY A 59 10.55 -8.16 -12.72
C GLY A 59 10.70 -8.61 -11.28
N LEU A 60 11.93 -9.03 -10.97
CA LEU A 60 12.34 -9.44 -9.65
C LEU A 60 13.07 -8.28 -8.98
N TYR A 61 12.81 -8.12 -7.69
CA TYR A 61 13.37 -7.04 -6.90
C TYR A 61 14.05 -7.60 -5.65
N ARG A 62 15.13 -6.94 -5.26
CA ARG A 62 15.61 -6.96 -3.88
C ARG A 62 14.95 -5.81 -3.14
N ILE A 63 14.30 -6.12 -2.02
CA ILE A 63 13.60 -5.13 -1.18
C ILE A 63 14.18 -5.18 0.23
N ASP A 64 14.74 -4.06 0.68
CA ASP A 64 15.05 -3.86 2.09
C ASP A 64 13.86 -3.20 2.80
N LEU A 65 13.48 -3.72 3.97
CA LEU A 65 12.51 -3.15 4.91
C LEU A 65 13.26 -2.62 6.14
N SER A 66 13.13 -1.32 6.40
CA SER A 66 13.69 -0.69 7.60
C SER A 66 13.08 -1.29 8.88
N LYS A 67 13.90 -1.53 9.91
CA LYS A 67 13.44 -1.96 11.26
C LYS A 67 12.83 -0.82 12.07
N GLN A 68 12.77 0.38 11.51
CA GLN A 68 12.15 1.57 12.10
C GLN A 68 11.26 2.27 11.08
N LEU A 69 10.25 2.99 11.57
CA LEU A 69 9.48 3.90 10.73
C LEU A 69 10.37 5.03 10.18
N LEU A 70 10.04 5.52 8.98
CA LEU A 70 10.76 6.63 8.38
C LEU A 70 10.70 7.88 9.24
N ASP A 71 11.74 8.70 9.11
CA ASP A 71 11.90 9.96 9.85
C ASP A 71 11.60 9.81 11.34
N ARG A 72 12.07 8.70 11.94
CA ARG A 72 11.87 8.37 13.37
C ARG A 72 10.39 8.34 13.79
N GLY A 73 9.50 7.99 12.86
CA GLY A 73 8.06 7.93 13.09
C GLY A 73 7.36 9.29 13.15
N GLN A 74 7.94 10.35 12.57
CA GLN A 74 7.21 11.60 12.40
C GLN A 74 6.04 11.45 11.41
N ASN A 75 5.03 12.30 11.59
CA ASN A 75 3.88 12.35 10.70
C ASN A 75 4.14 13.38 9.60
N HIS A 76 3.92 12.98 8.36
CA HIS A 76 3.94 13.88 7.19
C HIS A 76 2.70 13.62 6.34
N THR A 77 2.26 14.62 5.58
CA THR A 77 1.25 14.44 4.53
C THR A 77 1.81 13.55 3.40
N GLN A 78 0.94 12.97 2.57
CA GLN A 78 1.40 12.17 1.44
C GLN A 78 2.28 12.98 0.46
N ASP A 79 1.97 14.27 0.28
CA ASP A 79 2.71 15.12 -0.65
C ASP A 79 4.14 15.40 -0.10
N GLU A 80 4.29 15.67 1.20
CA GLU A 80 5.60 15.76 1.87
C GLU A 80 6.37 14.43 1.77
N TRP A 81 5.70 13.30 2.01
CA TRP A 81 6.31 11.98 1.86
C TRP A 81 6.76 11.68 0.43
N SER A 82 6.03 12.17 -0.58
CA SER A 82 6.41 12.01 -1.99
C SER A 82 7.70 12.78 -2.31
N GLN A 83 7.83 14.02 -1.83
CA GLN A 83 9.04 14.85 -2.01
C GLN A 83 10.26 14.25 -1.31
N PHE A 84 10.06 13.79 -0.06
CA PHE A 84 11.07 13.05 0.69
C PHE A 84 11.52 11.80 -0.10
N SER A 85 10.56 11.00 -0.56
CA SER A 85 10.81 9.71 -1.22
C SER A 85 11.53 9.85 -2.55
N GLU A 86 11.20 10.87 -3.34
CA GLU A 86 11.89 11.17 -4.61
C GLU A 86 13.38 11.47 -4.35
N SER A 87 13.67 12.30 -3.34
CA SER A 87 15.04 12.64 -2.95
C SER A 87 15.80 11.45 -2.35
N ALA A 88 15.15 10.66 -1.50
CA ALA A 88 15.73 9.48 -0.86
C ALA A 88 16.10 8.41 -1.88
N LYS A 89 15.20 8.13 -2.84
CA LYS A 89 15.41 7.13 -3.88
C LYS A 89 16.60 7.45 -4.79
N GLN A 90 16.80 8.72 -5.13
CA GLN A 90 17.97 9.17 -5.92
C GLN A 90 19.31 8.94 -5.18
N LYS A 91 19.28 8.92 -3.84
CA LYS A 91 20.45 8.68 -2.98
C LYS A 91 20.62 7.21 -2.60
N GLY A 92 19.70 6.33 -3.01
CA GLY A 92 19.68 4.92 -2.57
C GLY A 92 19.29 4.74 -1.10
N ASP A 93 18.54 5.69 -0.53
CA ASP A 93 18.06 5.66 0.85
C ASP A 93 16.63 5.10 0.95
N PHE A 94 16.16 4.81 2.17
CA PHE A 94 14.80 4.33 2.42
C PHE A 94 13.75 5.39 2.06
N TYR A 95 12.69 4.95 1.39
CA TYR A 95 11.60 5.78 0.92
C TYR A 95 10.24 5.14 1.21
N VAL A 96 9.16 5.89 1.03
CA VAL A 96 7.78 5.39 1.23
C VAL A 96 7.37 4.58 0.00
N GLY A 97 6.99 3.32 0.20
CA GLY A 97 6.42 2.47 -0.86
C GLY A 97 5.00 2.86 -1.26
N ASN A 98 4.56 2.34 -2.41
CA ASN A 98 3.14 2.31 -2.79
C ASN A 98 2.49 0.99 -2.31
N PHE A 99 1.17 0.86 -2.43
CA PHE A 99 0.45 -0.33 -1.99
C PHE A 99 0.94 -1.63 -2.66
N PRO A 100 1.09 -1.69 -4.00
CA PRO A 100 1.56 -2.92 -4.66
C PRO A 100 2.96 -3.36 -4.21
N LEU A 101 3.87 -2.44 -3.94
CA LEU A 101 5.21 -2.76 -3.43
C LEU A 101 5.14 -3.38 -2.02
N TYR A 102 4.34 -2.77 -1.14
CA TYR A 102 4.15 -3.31 0.20
C TYR A 102 3.46 -4.66 0.19
N HIS A 103 2.41 -4.83 -0.62
CA HIS A 103 1.74 -6.13 -0.78
C HIS A 103 2.72 -7.21 -1.27
N ALA A 104 3.52 -6.92 -2.30
CA ALA A 104 4.54 -7.85 -2.80
C ALA A 104 5.58 -8.24 -1.72
N LEU A 105 6.05 -7.26 -0.93
CA LEU A 105 6.93 -7.51 0.20
C LEU A 105 6.27 -8.38 1.27
N PHE A 106 5.02 -8.09 1.65
CA PHE A 106 4.30 -8.86 2.67
C PHE A 106 4.00 -10.28 2.21
N ALA A 107 3.63 -10.46 0.94
CA ALA A 107 3.45 -11.77 0.33
C ALA A 107 4.75 -12.57 0.31
N ALA A 108 5.88 -11.93 0.00
CA ALA A 108 7.18 -12.60 0.04
C ALA A 108 7.57 -13.03 1.47
N LEU A 109 7.40 -12.16 2.46
CA LEU A 109 7.61 -12.52 3.87
C LEU A 109 6.70 -13.67 4.32
N HIS A 110 5.44 -13.65 3.90
CA HIS A 110 4.47 -14.70 4.18
C HIS A 110 4.89 -16.04 3.58
N ASN A 111 5.50 -16.05 2.39
CA ASN A 111 5.95 -17.27 1.73
C ASN A 111 7.24 -17.84 2.33
N LEU A 112 8.00 -17.03 3.08
CA LEU A 112 9.18 -17.46 3.84
C LEU A 112 8.83 -18.05 5.23
N LYS A 113 7.56 -18.02 5.63
CA LYS A 113 7.14 -18.58 6.92
C LYS A 113 7.42 -20.09 6.98
N GLY A 114 7.88 -20.56 8.14
CA GLY A 114 8.17 -21.99 8.36
C GLY A 114 9.54 -22.46 7.82
N ASP A 115 10.34 -21.59 7.21
CA ASP A 115 11.74 -21.90 6.97
C ASP A 115 12.53 -21.82 8.28
N SER A 116 12.85 -22.98 8.85
CA SER A 116 13.55 -23.12 10.13
C SER A 116 14.87 -22.35 10.24
N GLN A 117 15.55 -22.03 9.13
CA GLN A 117 16.82 -21.32 9.16
C GLN A 117 16.66 -19.81 9.39
N ILE A 118 15.54 -19.24 8.96
CA ILE A 118 15.27 -17.79 8.98
C ILE A 118 14.01 -17.42 9.77
N GLU A 119 13.28 -18.41 10.29
CA GLU A 119 11.98 -18.25 10.96
C GLU A 119 12.01 -17.15 12.02
N LYS A 120 13.05 -17.12 12.85
CA LYS A 120 13.20 -16.10 13.90
C LYS A 120 13.23 -14.67 13.35
N ASP A 121 13.94 -14.45 12.24
CA ASP A 121 14.05 -13.11 11.65
C ASP A 121 12.81 -12.73 10.84
N VAL A 122 12.18 -13.69 10.15
CA VAL A 122 10.90 -13.49 9.46
C VAL A 122 9.81 -13.12 10.47
N GLU A 123 9.75 -13.83 11.60
CA GLU A 123 8.83 -13.50 12.70
C GLU A 123 9.15 -12.15 13.35
N ALA A 124 10.43 -11.75 13.44
CA ALA A 124 10.80 -10.42 13.91
C ALA A 124 10.27 -9.32 12.96
N ALA A 125 10.40 -9.52 11.64
CA ALA A 125 9.84 -8.60 10.64
C ALA A 125 8.30 -8.55 10.71
N ARG A 126 7.64 -9.71 10.84
CA ARG A 126 6.19 -9.81 11.02
C ARG A 126 5.72 -9.07 12.26
N ASN A 127 6.36 -9.30 13.42
CA ASN A 127 6.01 -8.65 14.68
C ASN A 127 6.20 -7.13 14.62
N PHE A 128 7.24 -6.64 13.95
CA PHE A 128 7.41 -5.21 13.70
C PHE A 128 6.23 -4.66 12.89
N LEU A 129 5.90 -5.29 11.76
CA LEU A 129 4.79 -4.86 10.91
C LEU A 129 3.44 -4.92 11.65
N GLU A 130 3.16 -6.01 12.37
CA GLU A 130 1.95 -6.17 13.19
C GLU A 130 1.81 -5.02 14.19
N LYS A 131 2.88 -4.74 14.95
CA LYS A 131 2.91 -3.67 15.93
C LYS A 131 2.64 -2.32 15.28
N GLU A 132 3.30 -2.01 14.17
CA GLU A 132 3.16 -0.70 13.53
C GLU A 132 1.79 -0.54 12.84
N PHE A 133 1.19 -1.60 12.31
CA PHE A 133 -0.19 -1.60 11.81
C PHE A 133 -1.20 -1.32 12.93
N HIS A 134 -1.00 -1.90 14.11
CA HIS A 134 -1.89 -1.69 15.25
C HIS A 134 -1.71 -0.32 15.91
N ALA A 135 -0.49 0.22 15.90
CA ALA A 135 -0.18 1.48 16.56
C ALA A 135 -0.46 2.71 15.68
N ASN A 136 -0.43 2.56 14.35
CA ASN A 136 -0.42 3.70 13.44
C ASN A 136 -1.31 3.49 12.21
N TRP A 137 -1.78 4.61 11.67
CA TRP A 137 -2.19 4.66 10.28
C TRP A 137 -0.96 4.96 9.40
N LEU A 138 -0.55 3.97 8.62
CA LEU A 138 0.66 3.99 7.80
C LEU A 138 0.33 4.45 6.38
N ILE A 139 0.80 5.64 6.01
CA ILE A 139 0.68 6.20 4.67
C ILE A 139 1.46 5.36 3.65
N THR A 140 0.89 5.24 2.46
CA THR A 140 1.61 4.79 1.26
C THR A 140 1.67 5.92 0.22
N LEU A 141 2.48 5.78 -0.82
CA LEU A 141 2.42 6.64 -2.01
C LEU A 141 1.34 6.21 -3.01
N THR A 142 0.23 5.64 -2.54
CA THR A 142 -0.96 5.37 -3.37
C THR A 142 -2.07 6.37 -3.05
N ARG A 143 -2.59 7.02 -4.09
CA ARG A 143 -3.65 8.03 -4.04
C ARG A 143 -4.81 7.55 -4.88
N ILE A 144 -6.03 7.71 -4.39
CA ILE A 144 -7.25 7.35 -5.12
C ILE A 144 -7.97 8.64 -5.51
N LYS A 145 -8.21 8.83 -6.80
CA LYS A 145 -9.10 9.86 -7.34
C LYS A 145 -10.45 9.19 -7.61
N TYR A 146 -11.44 9.54 -6.80
CA TYR A 146 -12.83 9.14 -7.01
C TYR A 146 -13.51 10.16 -7.92
N SER A 147 -13.89 9.71 -9.11
CA SER A 147 -14.46 10.58 -10.14
C SER A 147 -15.96 10.73 -9.92
N LYS A 148 -16.49 11.95 -10.13
CA LYS A 148 -17.94 12.19 -10.17
C LYS A 148 -18.60 11.36 -11.27
N THR A 149 -17.94 11.25 -12.42
CA THR A 149 -18.41 10.54 -13.60
C THR A 149 -17.32 9.62 -14.15
N GLY A 150 -17.69 8.46 -14.67
CA GLY A 150 -16.75 7.50 -15.25
C GLY A 150 -15.96 6.71 -14.20
N LYS A 151 -14.83 6.14 -14.64
CA LYS A 151 -13.94 5.33 -13.80
C LYS A 151 -13.19 6.18 -12.78
N ASP A 152 -12.92 5.58 -11.64
CA ASP A 152 -12.00 6.12 -10.64
C ASP A 152 -10.56 5.84 -11.07
N LYS A 153 -9.60 6.54 -10.46
CA LYS A 153 -8.18 6.36 -10.75
C LYS A 153 -7.42 5.97 -9.50
N VAL A 154 -6.69 4.86 -9.57
CA VAL A 154 -5.72 4.46 -8.56
C VAL A 154 -4.33 4.88 -9.04
N ILE A 155 -3.69 5.76 -8.28
CA ILE A 155 -2.43 6.40 -8.64
C ILE A 155 -1.35 5.86 -7.70
N HIS A 156 -0.40 5.10 -8.23
CA HIS A 156 0.73 4.57 -7.46
C HIS A 156 1.99 5.41 -7.68
N ASN A 157 2.79 5.56 -6.63
CA ASN A 157 3.90 6.51 -6.55
C ASN A 157 3.44 7.95 -6.83
N HIS A 158 2.34 8.35 -6.20
CA HIS A 158 1.84 9.72 -6.27
C HIS A 158 2.97 10.72 -5.96
N GLY A 159 3.11 11.75 -6.80
CA GLY A 159 4.15 12.77 -6.68
C GLY A 159 5.56 12.36 -7.09
N MET A 160 5.79 11.12 -7.55
CA MET A 160 7.11 10.65 -7.99
C MET A 160 7.23 10.57 -9.52
N GLN A 161 8.46 10.55 -10.04
CA GLN A 161 8.73 10.43 -11.48
C GLN A 161 8.19 9.14 -12.12
N ASN A 162 8.16 8.04 -11.36
CA ASN A 162 7.67 6.74 -11.83
C ASN A 162 6.21 6.45 -11.41
N CYS A 163 5.41 7.51 -11.37
CA CYS A 163 3.96 7.46 -11.17
C CYS A 163 3.29 6.55 -12.22
N SER A 164 2.28 5.79 -11.80
CA SER A 164 1.45 4.96 -12.68
C SER A 164 0.00 5.06 -12.27
N VAL A 165 -0.89 5.06 -13.26
CA VAL A 165 -2.34 5.24 -13.05
C VAL A 165 -3.09 4.03 -13.60
N VAL A 166 -4.02 3.51 -12.80
CA VAL A 166 -4.94 2.43 -13.16
C VAL A 166 -6.36 2.97 -13.09
N ASP A 167 -7.10 2.88 -14.20
CA ASP A 167 -8.54 3.18 -14.20
C ASP A 167 -9.32 1.97 -13.68
N ALA A 168 -10.21 2.18 -12.70
CA ALA A 168 -10.98 1.11 -12.07
C ALA A 168 -12.36 1.58 -11.59
N GLU A 169 -13.31 0.65 -11.48
CA GLU A 169 -14.52 0.88 -10.67
C GLU A 169 -14.19 0.69 -9.19
N PHE A 170 -13.65 1.75 -8.56
CA PHE A 170 -13.13 1.67 -7.20
C PHE A 170 -14.19 2.00 -6.15
N VAL A 171 -15.11 2.94 -6.43
CA VAL A 171 -16.29 3.21 -5.58
C VAL A 171 -17.07 1.92 -5.34
N GLY A 172 -17.48 1.69 -4.10
CA GLY A 172 -18.28 0.54 -3.71
C GLY A 172 -18.36 0.42 -2.19
N PRO A 173 -19.15 -0.52 -1.66
CA PRO A 173 -19.25 -0.70 -0.22
C PRO A 173 -17.89 -1.07 0.38
N ASP A 174 -17.68 -0.60 1.61
CA ASP A 174 -16.71 -1.17 2.52
C ASP A 174 -16.99 -2.68 2.70
N GLU A 175 -15.94 -3.52 2.63
CA GLU A 175 -16.13 -4.98 2.69
C GLU A 175 -14.89 -5.73 3.20
N TYR A 176 -15.12 -6.91 3.80
CA TYR A 176 -14.04 -7.88 4.02
C TYR A 176 -13.62 -8.48 2.69
N VAL A 177 -12.31 -8.71 2.51
CA VAL A 177 -11.80 -9.22 1.23
C VAL A 177 -12.37 -10.59 0.88
N GLU A 178 -12.59 -11.47 1.86
CA GLU A 178 -13.17 -12.79 1.56
C GLU A 178 -14.60 -12.72 1.01
N ASP A 179 -15.36 -11.69 1.42
CA ASP A 179 -16.75 -11.46 1.02
C ASP A 179 -16.86 -10.73 -0.33
N ALA A 180 -15.73 -10.23 -0.86
CA ALA A 180 -15.70 -9.41 -2.07
C ALA A 180 -16.23 -10.18 -3.30
N THR A 181 -17.22 -9.61 -3.99
CA THR A 181 -17.74 -10.19 -5.25
C THR A 181 -17.06 -9.61 -6.49
N ASN A 182 -16.43 -8.43 -6.35
CA ASN A 182 -15.65 -7.78 -7.39
C ASN A 182 -14.18 -7.64 -6.93
N MET A 183 -13.25 -8.24 -7.67
CA MET A 183 -11.81 -8.18 -7.38
C MET A 183 -11.07 -7.05 -8.11
N GLU A 184 -11.72 -6.30 -9.01
CA GLU A 184 -11.12 -5.17 -9.73
C GLU A 184 -10.50 -4.10 -8.79
N PRO A 185 -11.15 -3.68 -7.68
CA PRO A 185 -10.56 -2.72 -6.74
C PRO A 185 -9.27 -3.23 -6.10
N TYR A 186 -9.22 -4.53 -5.77
CA TYR A 186 -8.05 -5.16 -5.17
C TYR A 186 -6.91 -5.30 -6.18
N LYS A 187 -7.22 -5.66 -7.42
CA LYS A 187 -6.23 -5.69 -8.50
C LYS A 187 -5.65 -4.30 -8.76
N ALA A 188 -6.50 -3.28 -8.78
CA ALA A 188 -6.07 -1.90 -8.96
C ALA A 188 -5.26 -1.39 -7.76
N LEU A 189 -5.62 -1.77 -6.52
CA LEU A 189 -4.93 -1.31 -5.32
C LEU A 189 -3.62 -2.06 -5.06
N LEU A 190 -3.65 -3.40 -5.09
CA LEU A 190 -2.59 -4.30 -4.63
C LEU A 190 -1.76 -4.88 -5.78
N GLY A 191 -2.29 -4.84 -7.00
CA GLY A 191 -1.69 -5.52 -8.16
C GLY A 191 -2.00 -7.03 -8.24
N THR A 192 -2.93 -7.53 -7.42
CA THR A 192 -3.41 -8.92 -7.47
C THR A 192 -4.91 -8.99 -7.26
N ASP A 193 -5.56 -9.91 -7.96
CA ASP A 193 -6.97 -10.30 -7.78
C ASP A 193 -7.11 -11.63 -7.02
N ASP A 194 -6.01 -12.21 -6.52
CA ASP A 194 -6.06 -13.43 -5.71
C ASP A 194 -6.56 -13.14 -4.29
N LYS A 195 -7.87 -13.32 -4.12
CA LYS A 195 -8.57 -13.19 -2.84
C LYS A 195 -7.95 -14.05 -1.73
N ASN A 196 -7.52 -15.27 -2.02
CA ASN A 196 -7.00 -16.19 -1.02
C ASN A 196 -5.63 -15.75 -0.54
N GLU A 197 -4.78 -15.32 -1.48
CA GLU A 197 -3.48 -14.73 -1.17
C GLU A 197 -3.66 -13.53 -0.24
N ILE A 198 -4.46 -12.54 -0.64
CA ILE A 198 -4.69 -11.32 0.16
C ILE A 198 -5.14 -11.68 1.57
N ASN A 199 -6.16 -12.55 1.71
CA ASN A 199 -6.64 -12.97 3.02
C ASN A 199 -5.56 -13.66 3.85
N SER A 200 -4.79 -14.57 3.26
CA SER A 200 -3.74 -15.31 3.97
C SER A 200 -2.61 -14.39 4.45
N VAL A 201 -2.16 -13.47 3.59
CA VAL A 201 -1.06 -12.53 3.88
C VAL A 201 -1.42 -11.61 5.03
N TYR A 202 -2.54 -10.89 4.93
CA TYR A 202 -2.89 -9.91 5.97
C TYR A 202 -3.35 -10.56 7.28
N LYS A 203 -3.97 -11.74 7.23
CA LYS A 203 -4.32 -12.51 8.43
C LYS A 203 -3.09 -13.03 9.16
N TRP A 204 -2.08 -13.51 8.44
CA TRP A 204 -0.80 -13.87 9.05
C TRP A 204 -0.08 -12.64 9.61
N LEU A 205 -0.05 -11.55 8.85
CA LEU A 205 0.68 -10.34 9.23
C LEU A 205 0.13 -9.67 10.49
N THR A 206 -1.19 -9.65 10.66
CA THR A 206 -1.86 -8.85 11.71
C THR A 206 -2.75 -9.65 12.66
N GLY A 207 -2.94 -10.95 12.38
CA GLY A 207 -3.98 -11.75 13.05
C GLY A 207 -5.42 -11.37 12.67
N ARG A 208 -5.62 -10.40 11.76
CA ARG A 208 -6.96 -9.87 11.40
C ARG A 208 -7.33 -10.14 9.95
N ARG A 209 -8.64 -10.26 9.71
CA ARG A 209 -9.20 -10.37 8.36
C ARG A 209 -9.00 -9.03 7.62
N PRO A 210 -8.48 -9.01 6.40
CA PRO A 210 -8.34 -7.77 5.65
C PRO A 210 -9.71 -7.19 5.29
N TYR A 211 -9.80 -5.86 5.33
CA TYR A 211 -11.01 -5.09 5.10
C TYR A 211 -10.69 -3.85 4.28
N LEU A 212 -11.40 -3.66 3.17
CA LEU A 212 -11.25 -2.49 2.30
C LEU A 212 -12.18 -1.39 2.79
N TYR A 213 -11.62 -0.23 3.16
CA TYR A 213 -12.39 0.99 3.39
C TYR A 213 -12.28 1.91 2.19
N ARG A 214 -13.39 2.34 1.62
CA ARG A 214 -13.43 3.16 0.40
C ARG A 214 -14.66 4.05 0.38
N VAL A 215 -14.82 4.83 -0.69
CA VAL A 215 -16.01 5.65 -0.88
C VAL A 215 -17.17 4.78 -1.39
N ASN A 216 -18.30 4.80 -0.67
CA ASN A 216 -19.46 3.93 -0.93
C ASN A 216 -20.37 4.39 -2.09
N SER A 217 -20.27 5.64 -2.52
CA SER A 217 -21.08 6.20 -3.61
C SER A 217 -20.30 7.22 -4.43
N LYS A 218 -20.65 7.39 -5.71
CA LYS A 218 -20.00 8.38 -6.57
C LYS A 218 -20.18 9.77 -5.96
N PRO A 219 -19.09 10.55 -5.80
CA PRO A 219 -19.18 11.86 -5.17
C PRO A 219 -19.77 12.89 -6.14
N ASP A 220 -20.42 13.95 -5.62
CA ASP A 220 -20.98 15.03 -6.46
C ASP A 220 -19.94 15.88 -7.20
N LYS A 221 -18.68 15.76 -6.77
CA LYS A 221 -17.48 16.37 -7.32
C LYS A 221 -16.32 15.39 -7.17
N ASP A 222 -15.35 15.44 -8.06
CA ASP A 222 -14.17 14.60 -7.92
C ASP A 222 -13.50 14.82 -6.54
N ARG A 223 -13.05 13.73 -5.92
CA ARG A 223 -12.37 13.75 -4.62
C ARG A 223 -11.13 12.89 -4.64
N GLU A 224 -10.16 13.28 -3.83
CA GLU A 224 -8.95 12.49 -3.60
C GLU A 224 -8.88 11.99 -2.17
N PHE A 225 -8.36 10.76 -2.04
CA PHE A 225 -8.01 10.18 -0.75
C PHE A 225 -6.68 9.43 -0.81
N VAL A 226 -5.99 9.41 0.32
CA VAL A 226 -4.74 8.68 0.50
C VAL A 226 -5.06 7.25 0.89
N ALA A 227 -4.32 6.31 0.30
CA ALA A 227 -4.38 4.93 0.69
C ALA A 227 -3.32 4.63 1.78
N GLY A 228 -3.73 3.95 2.86
CA GLY A 228 -2.84 3.54 3.95
C GLY A 228 -3.25 2.21 4.60
N PHE A 229 -2.39 1.73 5.51
CA PHE A 229 -2.61 0.53 6.30
C PHE A 229 -2.89 0.89 7.77
N VAL A 230 -3.79 0.14 8.42
CA VAL A 230 -3.99 0.19 9.87
C VAL A 230 -4.69 -1.09 10.32
N ALA A 231 -4.48 -1.58 11.54
CA ALA A 231 -5.19 -2.75 12.06
C ALA A 231 -5.96 -2.41 13.34
N GLY A 232 -7.25 -2.73 13.33
CA GLY A 232 -8.16 -2.56 14.46
C GLY A 232 -8.44 -3.87 15.21
N SER A 233 -9.38 -3.81 16.16
CA SER A 233 -9.75 -4.94 17.02
C SER A 233 -10.41 -6.12 16.29
N GLY A 234 -10.65 -6.04 14.98
CA GLY A 234 -11.30 -7.09 14.20
C GLY A 234 -10.90 -7.15 12.73
N TRP A 235 -10.04 -6.24 12.25
CA TRP A 235 -9.81 -6.03 10.83
C TRP A 235 -8.40 -5.51 10.56
N ALA A 236 -7.85 -5.84 9.39
CA ALA A 236 -6.64 -5.24 8.81
C ALA A 236 -7.06 -4.33 7.65
N GLY A 237 -7.03 -3.03 7.90
CA GLY A 237 -7.59 -2.02 7.02
C GLY A 237 -6.67 -1.71 5.85
N LEU A 238 -7.21 -1.91 4.65
CA LEU A 238 -6.71 -1.35 3.40
C LEU A 238 -7.46 -0.04 3.18
N GLY A 239 -7.07 1.00 3.92
CA GLY A 239 -7.84 2.24 4.01
C GLY A 239 -7.63 3.15 2.82
N CYS A 240 -8.67 3.47 2.07
CA CYS A 240 -8.64 4.28 0.84
C CYS A 240 -9.54 5.52 0.92
N ASN A 241 -9.76 6.04 2.14
CA ASN A 241 -10.69 7.13 2.45
C ASN A 241 -10.07 8.22 3.36
N TRP A 242 -8.75 8.28 3.45
CA TRP A 242 -8.07 9.29 4.29
C TRP A 242 -7.85 10.61 3.56
N ASN A 243 -8.10 11.74 4.23
CA ASN A 243 -7.95 13.05 3.61
C ASN A 243 -6.48 13.32 3.23
N PRO A 244 -6.17 13.80 2.00
CA PRO A 244 -4.84 14.23 1.59
C PRO A 244 -4.12 15.21 2.51
N SER A 245 -4.85 16.07 3.23
CA SER A 245 -4.27 16.99 4.21
C SER A 245 -3.91 16.31 5.54
N GLY A 246 -4.31 15.05 5.73
CA GLY A 246 -4.00 14.27 6.92
C GLY A 246 -2.56 13.76 6.87
N ALA A 247 -1.83 14.01 7.95
CA ALA A 247 -0.48 13.50 8.12
C ALA A 247 -0.50 12.10 8.75
N GLY A 248 0.48 11.26 8.39
CA GLY A 248 0.64 9.91 8.91
C GLY A 248 2.09 9.45 8.85
N ARG A 249 2.38 8.35 9.55
CA ARG A 249 3.71 7.72 9.54
C ARG A 249 3.86 6.83 8.32
N ALA A 250 5.08 6.42 8.00
CA ALA A 250 5.33 5.51 6.89
C ALA A 250 6.38 4.45 7.21
N LEU A 251 6.21 3.27 6.63
CA LEU A 251 7.27 2.26 6.55
C LEU A 251 8.36 2.76 5.59
N GLY A 252 9.60 2.33 5.84
CA GLY A 252 10.74 2.63 4.97
C GLY A 252 11.15 1.41 4.16
N VAL A 253 11.22 1.55 2.84
CA VAL A 253 11.70 0.50 1.94
C VAL A 253 12.78 0.98 0.99
N ARG A 254 13.65 0.07 0.53
CA ARG A 254 14.52 0.25 -0.63
C ARG A 254 14.31 -0.90 -1.59
N ALA A 255 13.73 -0.63 -2.76
CA ALA A 255 13.56 -1.64 -3.80
C ALA A 255 14.52 -1.39 -4.96
N GLN A 256 15.29 -2.42 -5.33
CA GLN A 256 16.19 -2.44 -6.47
C GLN A 256 15.82 -3.61 -7.38
N LYS A 257 15.62 -3.34 -8.68
CA LYS A 257 15.40 -4.39 -9.68
C LYS A 257 16.69 -5.20 -9.86
N ILE A 258 16.59 -6.52 -9.88
CA ILE A 258 17.71 -7.45 -10.09
C ILE A 258 17.65 -8.12 -11.47
#